data_AF-A0A7W1D6K6-F1
#
_entry.id   AF-A0A7W1D6K6-F1
#
_cell.length_a   1.000
_cell.length_b   1.000
_cell.length_c   1.000
_cell.angle_alpha   90.00
_cell.angle_beta   90.00
_cell.angle_gamma   90.00
#
_symmetry.space_group_name_H-M   'P 1'
#
loop_
_entity.id
_entity.type
_entity.pdbx_description
1 polymer ?
#
loop_
_entity_poly.entity_id
_entity_poly.type
_entity_poly.pdbx_seq_one_letter_code
_entity_poly.pdbx_strand_id
1 'polypeptide(L)'
;SSAEPSRFLKLLVPALPEQNADVPELVNSAREAEISWRRRVAYGAASPAERLAVVWGLTRLPEADPRRWWWGRRWTHNDTPALIEKKTSYSRFATYEDCPLKYLMGQVLGLDPVQTYQMAYGSLVHGLLEDLEKGELPRDLDALLAEAERRWRPEAYPPGAVSAWLRRDVRAILERYLKFEANNGHTTIAVESWFEFDIGDWLVRGKIDRIDQVHGNGLRLCDYKTSNSYKFESAVKDDLQLMTYFLACMRSDELRALGTPKIAELIYLRHEKEGSIRRAAINRPKDAEDGTRWDDVVEGRIAELIRGIEEEDFAPNPDAECRFCSFKPLCPMWPQGEELRVS
;
A
#
# COMPACT_ATOMS: atom_id res chain seq x y z
N SER A 1 -46.76 30.22 22.26
CA SER A 1 -46.11 31.51 21.96
C SER A 1 -45.59 31.45 20.53
N SER A 2 -46.10 32.30 19.65
CA SER A 2 -45.59 32.40 18.28
C SER A 2 -44.19 33.02 18.32
N ALA A 3 -43.15 32.21 18.16
CA ALA A 3 -41.80 32.71 18.04
C ALA A 3 -41.65 33.41 16.69
N GLU A 4 -41.44 34.72 16.69
CA GLU A 4 -41.10 35.45 15.47
C GLU A 4 -39.69 35.05 14.99
N PRO A 5 -39.49 34.85 13.68
CA PRO A 5 -38.17 34.55 13.15
C PRO A 5 -37.18 35.69 13.41
N SER A 6 -35.91 35.32 13.63
CA SER A 6 -34.82 36.28 13.82
C SER A 6 -34.79 37.34 12.72
N ARG A 7 -34.62 38.61 13.09
CA ARG A 7 -34.51 39.75 12.16
C ARG A 7 -33.41 39.59 11.10
N PHE A 8 -32.43 38.72 11.36
CA PHE A 8 -31.31 38.46 10.46
C PHE A 8 -31.64 37.47 9.34
N LEU A 9 -32.78 36.76 9.37
CA LEU A 9 -33.18 35.82 8.31
C LEU A 9 -33.38 36.51 6.95
N LYS A 10 -33.81 37.78 6.93
CA LYS A 10 -34.01 38.57 5.71
C LYS A 10 -32.70 38.89 4.97
N LEU A 11 -31.56 38.75 5.64
CA LEU A 11 -30.24 38.98 5.03
C LEU A 11 -29.71 37.74 4.30
N LEU A 12 -30.30 36.56 4.56
CA LEU A 12 -29.82 35.28 4.03
C LEU A 12 -30.71 34.72 2.92
N VAL A 13 -31.98 35.14 2.85
CA VAL A 13 -32.94 34.66 1.84
C VAL A 13 -33.84 35.81 1.36
N PRO A 14 -33.98 36.07 0.05
CA PRO A 14 -34.75 37.20 -0.49
C PRO A 14 -36.26 37.15 -0.19
N ALA A 15 -36.80 35.95 0.02
CA ALA A 15 -38.19 35.72 0.40
C ALA A 15 -38.29 34.45 1.27
N LEU A 16 -39.12 34.49 2.31
CA LEU A 16 -39.48 33.29 3.05
C LEU A 16 -40.36 32.42 2.13
N PRO A 17 -40.13 31.09 2.04
CA PRO A 17 -41.01 30.22 1.29
C PRO A 17 -42.44 30.28 1.86
N GLU A 18 -43.45 30.17 0.98
CA GLU A 18 -44.84 30.08 1.40
C GLU A 18 -45.05 28.92 2.38
N GLN A 19 -46.07 29.03 3.24
CA GLN A 19 -46.41 28.05 4.28
C GLN A 19 -46.60 26.60 3.77
N ASN A 20 -46.63 26.39 2.46
CA ASN A 20 -46.83 25.13 1.77
C ASN A 20 -45.73 24.83 0.73
N ALA A 21 -44.47 25.20 0.97
CA ALA A 21 -43.38 24.61 0.19
C ALA A 21 -43.40 23.09 0.40
N ASP A 22 -43.49 22.34 -0.71
CA ASP A 22 -43.68 20.88 -0.73
C ASP A 22 -42.90 20.17 0.37
N VAL A 23 -43.64 19.60 1.32
CA VAL A 23 -43.05 18.76 2.37
C VAL A 23 -42.47 17.53 1.66
N PRO A 24 -41.15 17.29 1.72
CA PRO A 24 -40.55 16.14 1.06
C PRO A 24 -41.11 14.87 1.71
N GLU A 25 -41.63 13.97 0.87
CA GLU A 25 -42.01 12.55 1.08
C GLU A 25 -42.63 12.16 2.44
N LEU A 26 -43.74 11.42 2.41
CA LEU A 26 -44.34 10.82 3.61
C LEU A 26 -43.32 9.90 4.31
N VAL A 27 -42.63 10.45 5.32
CA VAL A 27 -41.75 9.71 6.22
C VAL A 27 -42.59 9.04 7.29
N ASN A 28 -42.42 7.72 7.47
CA ASN A 28 -43.31 6.91 8.31
C ASN A 28 -43.03 7.09 9.82
N SER A 29 -41.94 7.79 10.18
CA SER A 29 -41.61 8.13 11.57
C SER A 29 -40.83 9.44 11.68
N ALA A 30 -40.87 10.05 12.88
CA ALA A 30 -40.05 11.22 13.21
C ALA A 30 -38.54 10.97 13.03
N ARG A 31 -38.09 9.74 13.26
CA ARG A 31 -36.69 9.32 13.09
C ARG A 31 -36.28 9.24 11.62
N GLU A 32 -37.15 8.71 10.75
CA GLU A 32 -36.91 8.70 9.31
C GLU A 32 -36.92 10.13 8.73
N ALA A 33 -37.83 10.98 9.21
CA ALA A 33 -37.86 12.41 8.89
C ALA A 33 -36.55 13.09 9.28
N GLU A 34 -36.06 12.85 10.50
CA GLU A 34 -34.80 13.40 10.99
C GLU A 34 -33.62 13.01 10.10
N ILE A 35 -33.49 11.72 9.74
CA ILE A 35 -32.40 11.21 8.91
C ILE A 35 -32.46 11.80 7.50
N SER A 36 -33.63 11.74 6.85
CA SER A 36 -33.84 12.25 5.49
C SER A 36 -33.57 13.75 5.40
N TRP A 37 -34.08 14.53 6.36
CA TRP A 37 -33.91 15.97 6.39
C TRP A 37 -32.48 16.39 6.70
N ARG A 38 -31.78 15.71 7.63
CA ARG A 38 -30.34 15.97 7.90
C ARG A 38 -29.48 15.72 6.65
N ARG A 39 -29.77 14.64 5.92
CA ARG A 39 -29.09 14.31 4.66
C ARG A 39 -29.32 15.40 3.61
N ARG A 40 -30.55 15.91 3.51
CA ARG A 40 -30.92 16.97 2.56
C ARG A 40 -30.29 18.33 2.89
N VAL A 41 -30.03 18.63 4.17
CA VAL A 41 -29.23 19.80 4.59
C VAL A 41 -27.79 19.72 4.12
N ALA A 42 -27.17 18.55 4.25
CA ALA A 42 -25.76 18.34 3.90
C ALA A 42 -25.52 18.22 2.38
N TYR A 43 -26.57 18.00 1.59
CA TYR A 43 -26.46 17.76 0.16
C TYR A 43 -26.39 19.06 -0.67
N GLY A 44 -25.29 19.26 -1.39
CA GLY A 44 -25.02 20.49 -2.15
C GLY A 44 -26.00 20.79 -3.29
N ALA A 45 -26.69 19.79 -3.82
CA ALA A 45 -27.61 19.96 -4.95
C ALA A 45 -29.04 20.39 -4.54
N ALA A 46 -29.38 20.41 -3.25
CA ALA A 46 -30.66 20.94 -2.79
C ALA A 46 -30.71 22.47 -2.98
N SER A 47 -31.87 23.04 -3.27
CA SER A 47 -32.01 24.50 -3.34
C SER A 47 -31.87 25.14 -1.95
N PRO A 48 -31.47 26.43 -1.85
CA PRO A 48 -31.46 27.13 -0.57
C PRO A 48 -32.81 27.10 0.17
N ALA A 49 -33.92 27.17 -0.57
CA ALA A 49 -35.27 27.12 0.00
C ALA A 49 -35.59 25.75 0.61
N GLU A 50 -35.26 24.66 -0.10
CA GLU A 50 -35.43 23.31 0.43
C GLU A 50 -34.58 23.08 1.68
N ARG A 51 -33.29 23.49 1.65
CA ARG A 51 -32.41 23.40 2.83
C ARG A 51 -32.97 24.15 4.02
N LEU A 52 -33.52 25.35 3.81
CA LEU A 52 -34.16 26.11 4.88
C LEU A 52 -35.40 25.41 5.43
N ALA A 53 -36.25 24.86 4.57
CA ALA A 53 -37.46 24.13 4.95
C ALA A 53 -37.12 22.89 5.79
N VAL A 54 -36.12 22.10 5.39
CA VAL A 54 -35.70 20.92 6.16
C VAL A 54 -35.01 21.29 7.49
N VAL A 55 -34.22 22.37 7.55
CA VAL A 55 -33.67 22.87 8.83
C VAL A 55 -34.82 23.29 9.76
N TRP A 56 -35.81 24.01 9.25
CA TRP A 56 -36.97 24.44 10.01
C TRP A 56 -37.79 23.26 10.53
N GLY A 57 -37.96 22.21 9.70
CA GLY A 57 -38.58 20.95 10.10
C GLY A 57 -37.80 20.23 11.20
N LEU A 58 -36.48 20.12 11.07
CA LEU A 58 -35.61 19.51 12.08
C LEU A 58 -35.71 20.19 13.45
N THR A 59 -35.86 21.52 13.49
CA THR A 59 -36.06 22.24 14.77
C THR A 59 -37.40 21.96 15.45
N ARG A 60 -38.34 21.33 14.75
CA ARG A 60 -39.70 21.03 15.24
C ARG A 60 -39.94 19.56 15.53
N LEU A 61 -39.03 18.68 15.14
CA LEU A 61 -39.11 17.27 15.47
C LEU A 61 -38.82 17.07 16.96
N PRO A 62 -39.75 16.52 17.76
CA PRO A 62 -39.56 16.34 19.19
C PRO A 62 -38.37 15.45 19.57
N GLU A 63 -38.04 14.49 18.69
CA GLU A 63 -36.95 13.53 18.89
C GLU A 63 -35.60 14.02 18.35
N ALA A 64 -35.57 15.11 17.58
CA ALA A 64 -34.35 15.64 17.02
C ALA A 64 -33.48 16.27 18.11
N ASP A 65 -32.35 15.63 18.44
CA ASP A 65 -31.34 16.18 19.34
C ASP A 65 -30.04 16.47 18.57
N PRO A 66 -29.80 17.73 18.17
CA PRO A 66 -28.60 18.13 17.45
C PRO A 66 -27.27 17.77 18.11
N ARG A 67 -27.27 17.57 19.43
CA ARG A 67 -26.07 17.19 20.20
C ARG A 67 -25.70 15.73 20.02
N ARG A 68 -26.62 14.89 19.53
CA ARG A 68 -26.40 13.46 19.25
C ARG A 68 -26.02 13.18 17.80
N TRP A 69 -26.09 14.21 16.96
CA TRP A 69 -25.76 14.14 15.54
C TRP A 69 -24.25 13.95 15.34
N TRP A 70 -23.87 13.32 14.24
CA TRP A 70 -22.50 12.83 14.03
C TRP A 70 -21.43 13.93 14.12
N TRP A 71 -21.75 15.19 13.79
CA TRP A 71 -20.84 16.33 13.93
C TRP A 71 -20.74 16.88 15.36
N GLY A 72 -21.72 16.58 16.22
CA GLY A 72 -21.71 16.91 17.65
C GLY A 72 -21.16 15.77 18.52
N ARG A 73 -20.98 14.57 17.94
CA ARG A 73 -20.27 13.47 18.59
C ARG A 73 -18.78 13.82 18.61
N ARG A 74 -18.15 13.62 19.76
CA ARG A 74 -16.68 13.52 19.79
C ARG A 74 -16.28 12.34 18.91
N TRP A 75 -15.11 12.44 18.29
CA TRP A 75 -14.47 11.32 17.61
C TRP A 75 -14.52 10.10 18.54
N THR A 76 -15.01 8.98 18.03
CA THR A 76 -14.92 7.71 18.74
C THR A 76 -13.46 7.31 18.70
N HIS A 77 -12.81 7.34 19.86
CA HIS A 77 -11.50 6.76 20.03
C HIS A 77 -11.67 5.28 20.35
N ASN A 78 -10.85 4.42 19.76
CA ASN A 78 -10.75 3.05 20.22
C ASN A 78 -9.82 3.04 21.44
N ASP A 79 -10.25 2.42 22.54
CA ASP A 79 -9.40 2.28 23.74
C ASP A 79 -8.19 1.37 23.49
N THR A 80 -8.25 0.55 22.43
CA THR A 80 -7.18 -0.32 21.96
C THR A 80 -6.79 0.10 20.54
N PRO A 81 -5.50 0.33 20.25
CA PRO A 81 -5.04 0.58 18.89
C PRO A 81 -5.44 -0.56 17.93
N ALA A 82 -5.79 -0.21 16.71
CA ALA A 82 -6.19 -1.14 15.67
C ALA A 82 -5.07 -2.15 15.34
N LEU A 83 -3.80 -1.73 15.46
CA LEU A 83 -2.65 -2.61 15.31
C LEU A 83 -2.03 -2.93 16.67
N ILE A 84 -2.09 -4.20 17.05
CA ILE A 84 -1.54 -4.71 18.32
C ILE A 84 -0.14 -5.31 18.10
N GLU A 85 0.13 -5.88 16.91
CA GLU A 85 1.40 -6.52 16.61
C GLU A 85 2.43 -5.50 16.11
N LYS A 86 3.50 -5.30 16.90
CA LYS A 86 4.65 -4.46 16.55
C LYS A 86 5.68 -5.20 15.69
N LYS A 87 5.19 -5.82 14.62
CA LYS A 87 6.04 -6.45 13.60
C LYS A 87 5.68 -5.91 12.23
N THR A 88 6.71 -5.65 11.44
CA THR A 88 6.53 -5.03 10.14
C THR A 88 7.59 -5.49 9.15
N SER A 89 7.39 -5.12 7.90
CA SER A 89 8.32 -5.35 6.81
C SER A 89 8.41 -4.10 5.97
N TYR A 90 9.45 -4.02 5.14
CA TYR A 90 9.53 -2.91 4.18
C TYR A 90 8.29 -2.82 3.28
N SER A 91 7.77 -3.93 2.76
CA SER A 91 6.59 -3.90 1.88
C SER A 91 5.35 -3.31 2.56
N ARG A 92 5.22 -3.50 3.88
CA ARG A 92 4.18 -2.88 4.71
C ARG A 92 4.40 -1.37 4.80
N PHE A 93 5.64 -0.92 5.05
CA PHE A 93 5.98 0.51 5.05
C PHE A 93 5.76 1.17 3.69
N ALA A 94 6.18 0.55 2.59
CA ALA A 94 5.95 1.07 1.25
C ALA A 94 4.45 1.24 0.94
N THR A 95 3.60 0.39 1.51
CA THR A 95 2.14 0.52 1.39
C THR A 95 1.61 1.72 2.19
N TYR A 96 2.14 1.94 3.40
CA TYR A 96 1.80 3.09 4.23
C TYR A 96 2.27 4.40 3.59
N GLU A 97 3.51 4.45 3.08
CA GLU A 97 4.06 5.60 2.34
C GLU A 97 3.26 5.94 1.08
N ASP A 98 2.81 4.92 0.34
CA ASP A 98 1.93 5.11 -0.82
C ASP A 98 0.57 5.68 -0.37
N CYS A 99 -0.12 5.00 0.56
CA CYS A 99 -1.38 5.48 1.11
C CYS A 99 -1.69 4.87 2.49
N PRO A 100 -1.79 5.68 3.57
CA PRO A 100 -2.11 5.18 4.90
C PRO A 100 -3.47 4.48 5.00
N LEU A 101 -4.49 4.96 4.26
CA LEU A 101 -5.79 4.30 4.21
C LEU A 101 -5.71 2.89 3.59
N LYS A 102 -4.90 2.72 2.54
CA LYS A 102 -4.65 1.41 1.90
C LYS A 102 -3.93 0.47 2.86
N TYR A 103 -2.97 0.98 3.64
CA TYR A 103 -2.33 0.23 4.70
C TYR A 103 -3.34 -0.25 5.75
N LEU A 104 -4.19 0.64 6.27
CA LEU A 104 -5.25 0.28 7.22
C LEU A 104 -6.13 -0.84 6.66
N MET A 105 -6.67 -0.67 5.45
CA MET A 105 -7.58 -1.64 4.84
C MET A 105 -6.92 -2.99 4.58
N GLY A 106 -5.72 -3.01 3.99
CA GLY A 106 -5.05 -4.27 3.63
C GLY A 106 -4.33 -4.93 4.79
N GLN A 107 -3.52 -4.17 5.53
CA GLN A 107 -2.51 -4.69 6.44
C GLN A 107 -2.94 -4.74 7.91
N VAL A 108 -3.93 -3.94 8.29
CA VAL A 108 -4.49 -3.90 9.67
C VAL A 108 -5.84 -4.61 9.71
N LEU A 109 -6.75 -4.26 8.80
CA LEU A 109 -8.10 -4.84 8.75
C LEU A 109 -8.18 -6.15 7.97
N GLY A 110 -7.14 -6.51 7.21
CA GLY A 110 -7.07 -7.77 6.47
C GLY A 110 -8.05 -7.86 5.29
N LEU A 111 -8.43 -6.72 4.69
CA LEU A 111 -9.39 -6.67 3.58
C LEU A 111 -8.74 -6.94 2.22
N ASP A 112 -7.41 -7.01 2.15
CA ASP A 112 -6.71 -7.42 0.92
C ASP A 112 -7.07 -8.88 0.58
N PRO A 113 -7.17 -9.22 -0.72
CA PRO A 113 -7.35 -10.61 -1.11
C PRO A 113 -6.16 -11.43 -0.61
N VAL A 114 -6.47 -12.53 0.10
CA VAL A 114 -5.47 -13.41 0.76
C VAL A 114 -4.36 -13.84 -0.20
N GLN A 115 -4.68 -14.02 -1.49
CA GLN A 115 -3.70 -14.33 -2.52
C GLN A 115 -4.15 -13.82 -3.90
N THR A 116 -3.30 -13.05 -4.57
CA THR A 116 -3.49 -12.67 -5.97
C THR A 116 -2.69 -13.59 -6.90
N TYR A 117 -3.10 -13.70 -8.17
CA TYR A 117 -2.36 -14.51 -9.14
C TYR A 117 -0.96 -13.93 -9.43
N GLN A 118 -0.77 -12.62 -9.27
CA GLN A 118 0.52 -11.95 -9.38
C GLN A 118 1.47 -12.37 -8.24
N MET A 119 0.95 -12.51 -7.02
CA MET A 119 1.73 -13.05 -5.89
C MET A 119 2.09 -14.52 -6.13
N ALA A 120 1.14 -15.34 -6.57
CA ALA A 120 1.41 -16.75 -6.90
C ALA A 120 2.47 -16.88 -8.00
N TYR A 121 2.37 -16.05 -9.05
CA TYR A 121 3.35 -15.97 -10.13
C TYR A 121 4.74 -15.55 -9.61
N GLY A 122 4.80 -14.50 -8.79
CA GLY A 122 6.05 -14.02 -8.20
C GLY A 122 6.74 -15.10 -7.35
N SER A 123 5.98 -15.75 -6.46
CA SER A 123 6.51 -16.85 -5.64
C SER A 123 7.01 -18.03 -6.47
N LEU A 124 6.33 -18.37 -7.57
CA LEU A 124 6.78 -19.41 -8.49
C LEU A 124 8.16 -19.06 -9.07
N VAL A 125 8.30 -17.85 -9.62
CA VAL A 125 9.56 -17.41 -10.23
C VAL A 125 10.68 -17.29 -9.20
N HIS A 126 10.44 -16.66 -8.05
CA HIS A 126 11.45 -16.53 -7.00
C HIS A 126 11.92 -17.90 -6.52
N GLY A 127 11.00 -18.84 -6.25
CA GLY A 127 11.37 -20.19 -5.82
C GLY A 127 12.17 -20.98 -6.86
N LEU A 128 11.91 -20.76 -8.16
CA LEU A 128 12.73 -21.38 -9.22
C LEU A 128 14.14 -20.79 -9.25
N LEU A 129 14.27 -19.47 -9.09
CA LEU A 129 15.58 -18.81 -9.08
C LEU A 129 16.35 -19.11 -7.79
N GLU A 130 15.67 -19.23 -6.65
CA GLU A 130 16.24 -19.69 -5.38
C GLU A 130 16.93 -21.04 -5.56
N ASP A 131 16.19 -22.05 -6.03
CA ASP A 131 16.71 -23.41 -6.14
C ASP A 131 17.78 -23.55 -7.23
N LEU A 132 17.67 -22.74 -8.29
CA LEU A 132 18.72 -22.60 -9.31
C LEU A 132 20.03 -22.07 -8.72
N GLU A 133 19.95 -21.02 -7.90
CA GLU A 133 21.13 -20.39 -7.30
C GLU A 133 21.72 -21.21 -6.13
N LYS A 134 20.92 -22.04 -5.45
CA LYS A 134 21.43 -23.07 -4.51
C LYS A 134 22.14 -24.23 -5.23
N GLY A 135 21.95 -24.38 -6.54
CA GLY A 135 22.40 -25.54 -7.30
C GLY A 135 21.52 -26.78 -7.11
N GLU A 136 20.32 -26.63 -6.54
CA GLU A 136 19.30 -27.68 -6.43
C GLU A 136 18.59 -27.92 -7.76
N LEU A 137 18.52 -26.89 -8.61
CA LEU A 137 18.11 -27.00 -10.02
C LEU A 137 19.29 -26.72 -10.95
N PRO A 138 19.43 -27.48 -12.05
CA PRO A 138 20.49 -27.24 -13.01
C PRO A 138 20.24 -25.92 -13.76
N ARG A 139 21.33 -25.28 -14.22
CA ARG A 139 21.30 -24.14 -15.15
C ARG A 139 20.95 -24.58 -16.58
N ASP A 140 19.80 -25.23 -16.71
CA ASP A 140 19.22 -25.75 -17.94
C ASP A 140 17.76 -25.28 -18.06
N LEU A 141 17.40 -24.75 -19.23
CA LEU A 141 16.10 -24.15 -19.44
C LEU A 141 14.97 -25.20 -19.36
N ASP A 142 15.17 -26.36 -19.96
CA ASP A 142 14.13 -27.39 -20.03
C ASP A 142 13.84 -27.97 -18.63
N ALA A 143 14.89 -28.18 -17.82
CA ALA A 143 14.74 -28.58 -16.42
C ALA A 143 13.98 -27.53 -15.60
N LEU A 144 14.31 -26.23 -15.74
CA LEU A 144 13.62 -25.15 -15.04
C LEU A 144 12.14 -25.04 -15.45
N LEU A 145 11.84 -25.25 -16.73
CA LEU A 145 10.46 -25.23 -17.23
C LEU A 145 9.65 -26.43 -16.78
N ALA A 146 10.26 -27.62 -16.74
CA ALA A 146 9.64 -28.80 -16.19
C ALA A 146 9.28 -28.59 -14.71
N GLU A 147 10.19 -28.00 -13.94
CA GLU A 147 9.95 -27.67 -12.54
C GLU A 147 8.90 -26.56 -12.37
N ALA A 148 8.90 -25.56 -13.25
CA ALA A 148 7.89 -24.51 -13.27
C ALA A 148 6.49 -25.09 -13.50
N GLU A 149 6.35 -26.02 -14.44
CA GLU A 149 5.08 -26.70 -14.70
C GLU A 149 4.68 -27.61 -13.53
N ARG A 150 5.64 -28.30 -12.88
CA ARG A 150 5.38 -29.12 -11.69
C ARG A 150 4.85 -28.29 -10.51
N ARG A 151 5.36 -27.07 -10.31
CA ARG A 151 4.92 -26.13 -9.27
C ARG A 151 3.69 -25.32 -9.67
N TRP A 152 3.25 -25.41 -10.92
CA TRP A 152 2.12 -24.64 -11.40
C TRP A 152 0.83 -25.09 -10.72
N ARG A 153 0.17 -24.18 -10.01
CA ARG A 153 -1.13 -24.40 -9.36
C ARG A 153 -2.25 -23.78 -10.20
N PRO A 154 -2.97 -24.52 -11.07
CA PRO A 154 -3.96 -23.95 -11.97
C PRO A 154 -5.01 -23.06 -11.28
N GLU A 155 -5.42 -23.42 -10.07
CA GLU A 155 -6.37 -22.71 -9.22
C GLU A 155 -5.89 -21.34 -8.74
N ALA A 156 -4.57 -21.08 -8.74
CA ALA A 156 -4.00 -19.81 -8.34
C ALA A 156 -3.98 -18.77 -9.48
N TYR A 157 -4.36 -19.15 -10.70
CA TYR A 157 -4.26 -18.31 -11.89
C TYR A 157 -5.60 -18.19 -12.63
N PRO A 158 -5.87 -17.04 -13.28
CA PRO A 158 -7.04 -16.91 -14.13
C PRO A 158 -6.97 -17.90 -15.31
N PRO A 159 -8.05 -18.65 -15.60
CA PRO A 159 -8.02 -19.69 -16.61
C PRO A 159 -7.88 -19.14 -18.03
N GLY A 160 -7.58 -20.04 -18.98
CA GLY A 160 -7.53 -19.72 -20.39
C GLY A 160 -6.30 -18.88 -20.79
N ALA A 161 -6.54 -17.81 -21.54
CA ALA A 161 -5.48 -17.03 -22.20
C ALA A 161 -4.46 -16.41 -21.21
N VAL A 162 -4.91 -16.01 -20.02
CA VAL A 162 -4.02 -15.40 -19.00
C VAL A 162 -3.04 -16.44 -18.45
N SER A 163 -3.51 -17.62 -18.03
CA SER A 163 -2.64 -18.71 -17.59
C SER A 163 -1.65 -19.14 -18.68
N ALA A 164 -2.09 -19.22 -19.93
CA ALA A 164 -1.23 -19.55 -21.06
C ALA A 164 -0.18 -18.45 -21.33
N TRP A 165 -0.55 -17.17 -21.20
CA TRP A 165 0.38 -16.06 -21.30
C TRP A 165 1.42 -16.07 -20.18
N LEU A 166 0.99 -16.28 -18.92
CA LEU A 166 1.90 -16.35 -17.77
C LEU A 166 2.94 -17.47 -17.93
N ARG A 167 2.56 -18.65 -18.45
CA ARG A 167 3.52 -19.73 -18.74
C ARG A 167 4.56 -19.34 -19.79
N ARG A 168 4.13 -18.71 -20.89
CA ARG A 168 5.05 -18.21 -21.93
C ARG A 168 6.00 -17.16 -21.36
N ASP A 169 5.48 -16.36 -20.44
CA ASP A 169 6.23 -15.31 -19.80
C ASP A 169 7.23 -15.84 -18.74
N VAL A 170 6.90 -16.91 -17.99
CA VAL A 170 7.89 -17.66 -17.18
C VAL A 170 9.04 -18.12 -18.05
N ARG A 171 8.76 -18.74 -19.20
CA ARG A 171 9.80 -19.15 -20.16
C ARG A 171 10.69 -17.97 -20.57
N ALA A 172 10.10 -16.85 -20.99
CA ALA A 172 10.86 -15.69 -21.40
C ALA A 172 11.75 -15.12 -20.28
N ILE A 173 11.25 -15.11 -19.03
CA ILE A 173 12.03 -14.70 -17.87
C ILE A 173 13.22 -15.64 -17.63
N LEU A 174 12.98 -16.96 -17.64
CA LEU A 174 14.04 -17.95 -17.37
C LEU A 174 15.12 -17.94 -18.45
N GLU A 175 14.73 -17.88 -19.73
CA GLU A 175 15.65 -17.73 -20.86
C GLU A 175 16.54 -16.49 -20.70
N ARG A 176 15.91 -15.36 -20.38
CA ARG A 176 16.60 -14.10 -20.18
C ARG A 176 17.54 -14.14 -18.97
N TYR A 177 17.09 -14.74 -17.87
CA TYR A 177 17.86 -14.89 -16.65
C TYR A 177 19.11 -15.74 -16.87
N LEU A 178 18.98 -16.91 -17.51
CA LEU A 178 20.13 -17.77 -17.82
C LEU A 178 21.15 -17.06 -18.71
N LYS A 179 20.69 -16.31 -19.71
CA LYS A 179 21.57 -15.50 -20.57
C LYS A 179 22.27 -14.39 -19.80
N PHE A 180 21.56 -13.73 -18.89
CA PHE A 180 22.12 -12.67 -18.05
C PHE A 180 23.22 -13.23 -17.15
N GLU A 181 22.94 -14.30 -16.42
CA GLU A 181 23.86 -14.91 -15.47
C GLU A 181 25.13 -15.45 -16.11
N ALA A 182 25.03 -16.04 -17.30
CA ALA A 182 26.19 -16.53 -18.06
C ALA A 182 27.24 -15.43 -18.34
N ASN A 183 26.84 -14.15 -18.31
CA ASN A 183 27.69 -13.01 -18.61
C ASN A 183 28.09 -12.18 -17.38
N ASN A 184 27.53 -12.45 -16.20
CA ASN A 184 27.56 -11.50 -15.08
C ASN A 184 28.71 -11.75 -14.08
N GLY A 185 29.34 -12.93 -14.13
CA GLY A 185 30.64 -13.22 -13.49
C GLY A 185 30.71 -13.06 -11.96
N HIS A 186 29.58 -13.01 -11.26
CA HIS A 186 29.51 -12.93 -9.81
C HIS A 186 29.56 -14.32 -9.16
N THR A 187 29.81 -14.34 -7.84
CA THR A 187 29.71 -15.53 -7.02
C THR A 187 28.57 -15.35 -6.03
N THR A 188 27.50 -16.12 -6.19
CA THR A 188 26.39 -16.16 -5.23
C THR A 188 26.90 -16.79 -3.92
N ILE A 189 26.79 -16.06 -2.80
CA ILE A 189 27.24 -16.55 -1.48
C ILE A 189 26.09 -16.91 -0.55
N ALA A 190 24.93 -16.30 -0.75
CA ALA A 190 23.72 -16.62 -0.02
C ALA A 190 22.50 -16.31 -0.87
N VAL A 191 21.42 -17.04 -0.63
CA VAL A 191 20.13 -16.84 -1.27
C VAL A 191 19.06 -16.81 -0.19
N GLU A 192 18.02 -16.04 -0.43
CA GLU A 192 16.81 -16.04 0.39
C GLU A 192 17.10 -15.81 1.88
N SER A 193 18.01 -14.87 2.13
CA SER A 193 18.57 -14.56 3.44
C SER A 193 17.61 -13.70 4.26
N TRP A 194 17.10 -14.27 5.34
CA TRP A 194 16.23 -13.56 6.28
C TRP A 194 17.02 -12.58 7.14
N PHE A 195 16.37 -11.48 7.50
CA PHE A 195 16.87 -10.57 8.51
C PHE A 195 15.73 -10.08 9.39
N GLU A 196 16.10 -9.71 10.60
CA GLU A 196 15.27 -8.97 11.52
C GLU A 196 16.13 -8.02 12.36
N PHE A 197 15.58 -6.87 12.70
CA PHE A 197 16.20 -5.92 13.62
C PHE A 197 15.12 -5.04 14.26
N ASP A 198 15.44 -4.50 15.43
CA ASP A 198 14.52 -3.65 16.18
C ASP A 198 14.69 -2.18 15.81
N ILE A 199 13.57 -1.47 15.70
CA ILE A 199 13.49 0.00 15.68
C ILE A 199 12.51 0.42 16.77
N GLY A 200 13.02 0.97 17.87
CA GLY A 200 12.21 1.16 19.07
C GLY A 200 11.75 -0.19 19.62
N ASP A 201 10.44 -0.38 19.77
CA ASP A 201 9.82 -1.65 20.17
C ASP A 201 9.17 -2.42 19.00
N TRP A 202 9.52 -2.05 17.77
CA TRP A 202 9.07 -2.72 16.55
C TRP A 202 10.15 -3.61 15.96
N LEU A 203 9.74 -4.84 15.60
CA LEU A 203 10.59 -5.75 14.84
C LEU A 203 10.39 -5.54 13.34
N VAL A 204 11.42 -5.05 12.65
CA VAL A 204 11.46 -4.94 11.19
C VAL A 204 12.08 -6.20 10.62
N ARG A 205 11.34 -6.92 9.77
CA ARG A 205 11.80 -8.15 9.14
C ARG A 205 11.70 -8.11 7.62
N GLY A 206 12.57 -8.86 6.97
CA GLY A 206 12.55 -9.00 5.53
C GLY A 206 13.42 -10.13 5.05
N LYS A 207 13.59 -10.19 3.73
CA LYS A 207 14.33 -11.22 3.04
C LYS A 207 15.07 -10.59 1.87
N ILE A 208 16.32 -10.98 1.67
CA ILE A 208 17.12 -10.60 0.51
C ILE A 208 17.16 -11.83 -0.41
N ASP A 209 16.65 -11.69 -1.64
CA ASP A 209 16.49 -12.83 -2.56
C ASP A 209 17.84 -13.47 -2.91
N ARG A 210 18.87 -12.66 -3.17
CA ARG A 210 20.22 -13.14 -3.46
C ARG A 210 21.30 -12.19 -2.96
N ILE A 211 22.40 -12.73 -2.45
CA ILE A 211 23.59 -11.98 -2.05
C ILE A 211 24.78 -12.51 -2.86
N ASP A 212 25.38 -11.61 -3.63
CA ASP A 212 26.53 -11.88 -4.47
C ASP A 212 27.80 -11.26 -3.86
N GLN A 213 28.92 -11.99 -3.91
CA GLN A 213 30.24 -11.45 -3.60
C GLN A 213 30.75 -10.60 -4.78
N VAL A 214 31.25 -9.42 -4.45
CA VAL A 214 31.86 -8.45 -5.36
C VAL A 214 33.21 -8.04 -4.79
N HIS A 215 34.27 -8.14 -5.59
CA HIS A 215 35.65 -7.68 -5.29
C HIS A 215 36.06 -7.71 -3.80
N GLY A 216 36.76 -8.76 -3.36
CA GLY A 216 37.15 -8.90 -1.96
C GLY A 216 35.96 -9.33 -1.09
N ASN A 217 35.69 -8.64 0.03
CA ASN A 217 34.52 -8.94 0.88
C ASN A 217 33.25 -8.13 0.54
N GLY A 218 33.27 -7.36 -0.55
CA GLY A 218 32.14 -6.53 -0.93
C GLY A 218 30.92 -7.39 -1.28
N LEU A 219 29.72 -6.94 -0.90
CA LEU A 219 28.47 -7.62 -1.23
C LEU A 219 27.62 -6.77 -2.16
N ARG A 220 26.90 -7.47 -3.04
CA ARG A 220 25.76 -6.96 -3.80
C ARG A 220 24.50 -7.68 -3.33
N LEU A 221 23.54 -6.89 -2.85
CA LEU A 221 22.25 -7.35 -2.34
C LEU A 221 21.24 -7.25 -3.48
N CYS A 222 20.67 -8.37 -3.91
CA CYS A 222 19.82 -8.46 -5.09
C CYS A 222 18.38 -8.82 -4.69
N ASP A 223 17.42 -8.15 -5.32
CA ASP A 223 15.99 -8.41 -5.16
C ASP A 223 15.34 -8.52 -6.55
N TYR A 224 14.67 -9.64 -6.79
CA TYR A 224 14.01 -9.94 -8.05
C TYR A 224 12.64 -9.27 -8.10
N LYS A 225 12.35 -8.59 -9.21
CA LYS A 225 11.05 -8.00 -9.48
C LYS A 225 10.40 -8.67 -10.68
N THR A 226 9.25 -9.28 -10.43
CA THR A 226 8.38 -9.90 -11.44
C THR A 226 7.21 -9.00 -11.86
N SER A 227 7.19 -7.74 -11.45
CA SER A 227 6.18 -6.76 -11.88
C SER A 227 6.38 -6.31 -13.33
N ASN A 228 5.28 -5.92 -13.99
CA ASN A 228 5.31 -5.26 -15.31
C ASN A 228 5.71 -3.77 -15.25
N SER A 229 5.97 -3.25 -14.05
CA SER A 229 6.50 -1.91 -13.81
C SER A 229 7.92 -2.00 -13.26
N TYR A 230 8.70 -0.95 -13.52
CA TYR A 230 10.05 -0.77 -13.00
C TYR A 230 10.25 0.66 -12.53
N LYS A 231 11.16 0.86 -11.58
CA LYS A 231 11.59 2.19 -11.15
C LYS A 231 12.76 2.67 -12.02
N PHE A 232 12.76 3.94 -12.39
CA PHE A 232 13.91 4.56 -13.06
C PHE A 232 15.03 4.77 -12.05
N GLU A 233 16.29 4.78 -12.51
CA GLU A 233 17.48 4.94 -11.65
C GLU A 233 17.39 6.17 -10.72
N SER A 234 16.83 7.28 -11.22
CA SER A 234 16.61 8.49 -10.42
C SER A 234 15.66 8.28 -9.24
N ALA A 235 14.63 7.44 -9.40
CA ALA A 235 13.65 7.14 -8.37
C ALA A 235 14.13 6.08 -7.37
N VAL A 236 15.17 5.31 -7.73
CA VAL A 236 15.71 4.24 -6.86
C VAL A 236 16.74 4.77 -5.87
N LYS A 237 17.31 5.96 -6.11
CA LYS A 237 18.30 6.58 -5.24
C LYS A 237 17.85 6.70 -3.78
N ASP A 238 16.56 6.97 -3.56
CA ASP A 238 15.95 7.15 -2.24
C ASP A 238 15.02 5.97 -1.85
N ASP A 239 15.23 4.81 -2.48
CA ASP A 239 14.42 3.62 -2.27
C ASP A 239 14.69 3.01 -0.88
N LEU A 240 13.71 3.17 0.00
CA LEU A 240 13.81 2.70 1.38
C LEU A 240 13.95 1.17 1.48
N GLN A 241 13.56 0.39 0.46
CA GLN A 241 13.77 -1.07 0.43
C GLN A 241 15.26 -1.39 0.46
N LEU A 242 15.97 -0.78 -0.47
CA LEU A 242 17.38 -1.05 -0.70
C LEU A 242 18.21 -0.48 0.46
N MET A 243 17.80 0.68 1.00
CA MET A 243 18.38 1.23 2.22
C MET A 243 18.20 0.31 3.42
N THR A 244 17.02 -0.32 3.56
CA THR A 244 16.73 -1.29 4.62
C THR A 244 17.64 -2.52 4.50
N TYR A 245 18.00 -2.96 3.29
CA TYR A 245 18.95 -4.07 3.12
C TYR A 245 20.36 -3.72 3.59
N PHE A 246 20.84 -2.50 3.33
CA PHE A 246 22.10 -2.05 3.89
C PHE A 246 22.05 -2.02 5.42
N LEU A 247 20.95 -1.53 5.99
CA LEU A 247 20.75 -1.49 7.43
C LEU A 247 20.71 -2.89 8.05
N ALA A 248 20.00 -3.82 7.41
CA ALA A 248 19.92 -5.22 7.83
C ALA A 248 21.30 -5.87 7.90
N CYS A 249 22.17 -5.64 6.92
CA CYS A 249 23.56 -6.13 6.95
C CYS A 249 24.40 -5.55 8.08
N MET A 250 24.03 -4.39 8.65
CA MET A 250 24.71 -3.85 9.83
C MET A 250 24.16 -4.46 11.12
N ARG A 251 22.84 -4.66 11.19
CA ARG A 251 22.12 -5.06 12.41
C ARG A 251 22.07 -6.57 12.63
N SER A 252 22.03 -7.40 11.58
CA SER A 252 22.11 -8.86 11.69
C SER A 252 23.57 -9.33 11.73
N ASP A 253 23.92 -10.12 12.75
CA ASP A 253 25.23 -10.75 12.88
C ASP A 253 25.51 -11.71 11.72
N GLU A 254 24.51 -12.47 11.30
CA GLU A 254 24.60 -13.43 10.19
C GLU A 254 24.93 -12.73 8.87
N LEU A 255 24.19 -11.67 8.54
CA LEU A 255 24.43 -10.91 7.31
C LEU A 255 25.76 -10.16 7.37
N ARG A 256 26.14 -9.62 8.54
CA ARG A 256 27.42 -8.93 8.72
C ARG A 256 28.61 -9.88 8.53
N ALA A 257 28.46 -11.16 8.89
CA ALA A 257 29.50 -12.17 8.71
C ALA A 257 29.77 -12.49 7.22
N LEU A 258 28.82 -12.23 6.32
CA LEU A 258 28.98 -12.46 4.88
C LEU A 258 29.94 -11.48 4.21
N GLY A 259 30.03 -10.24 4.70
CA GLY A 259 30.89 -9.22 4.09
C GLY A 259 30.35 -7.79 4.23
N THR A 260 30.99 -6.85 3.52
CA THR A 260 30.60 -5.44 3.56
C THR A 260 29.62 -5.12 2.45
N PRO A 261 28.38 -4.69 2.72
CA PRO A 261 27.44 -4.38 1.65
C PRO A 261 27.87 -3.11 0.92
N LYS A 262 28.00 -3.22 -0.41
CA LYS A 262 28.46 -2.13 -1.29
C LYS A 262 27.36 -1.65 -2.21
N ILE A 263 26.57 -2.57 -2.75
CA ILE A 263 25.56 -2.32 -3.77
C ILE A 263 24.28 -3.03 -3.34
N ALA A 264 23.14 -2.39 -3.56
CA ALA A 264 21.84 -3.04 -3.48
C ALA A 264 21.10 -2.77 -4.80
N GLU A 265 20.50 -3.80 -5.41
CA GLU A 265 19.89 -3.69 -6.73
C GLU A 265 18.55 -4.42 -6.85
N LEU A 266 17.66 -3.81 -7.64
CA LEU A 266 16.42 -4.41 -8.12
C LEU A 266 16.66 -4.98 -9.53
N ILE A 267 16.36 -6.26 -9.71
CA ILE A 267 16.51 -6.99 -10.96
C ILE A 267 15.12 -7.20 -11.56
N TYR A 268 14.78 -6.42 -12.60
CA TYR A 268 13.46 -6.42 -13.21
C TYR A 268 13.36 -7.50 -14.29
N LEU A 269 13.02 -8.73 -13.88
CA LEU A 269 13.06 -9.94 -14.70
C LEU A 269 12.25 -9.83 -16.01
N ARG A 270 11.18 -9.03 -16.02
CA ARG A 270 10.32 -8.80 -17.19
C ARG A 270 10.82 -7.73 -18.16
N HIS A 271 11.80 -6.93 -17.77
CA HIS A 271 12.24 -5.77 -18.53
C HIS A 271 13.68 -5.91 -19.01
N GLU A 272 13.93 -5.43 -20.23
CA GLU A 272 15.28 -5.37 -20.80
C GLU A 272 15.75 -3.92 -20.95
N LYS A 273 17.06 -3.73 -20.86
CA LYS A 273 17.80 -2.51 -21.21
C LYS A 273 19.06 -2.96 -21.94
N GLU A 274 19.28 -2.45 -23.16
CA GLU A 274 20.50 -2.72 -23.94
C GLU A 274 20.81 -4.23 -24.13
N GLY A 275 19.78 -5.05 -24.33
CA GLY A 275 19.93 -6.49 -24.57
C GLY A 275 20.23 -7.34 -23.33
N SER A 276 20.14 -6.75 -22.14
CA SER A 276 20.28 -7.40 -20.84
C SER A 276 19.09 -7.10 -19.92
N ILE A 277 18.96 -7.82 -18.81
CA ILE A 277 17.93 -7.56 -17.80
C ILE A 277 18.11 -6.14 -17.26
N ARG A 278 17.01 -5.39 -17.19
CA ARG A 278 17.02 -4.07 -16.58
C ARG A 278 17.29 -4.20 -15.09
N ARG A 279 18.25 -3.40 -14.61
CA ARG A 279 18.59 -3.28 -13.19
C ARG A 279 18.47 -1.83 -12.75
N ALA A 280 18.17 -1.64 -11.48
CA ALA A 280 18.34 -0.36 -10.82
C ALA A 280 19.08 -0.58 -9.50
N ALA A 281 20.24 0.05 -9.36
CA ALA A 281 21.14 -0.19 -8.25
C ALA A 281 21.48 1.11 -7.54
N ILE A 282 21.71 1.00 -6.23
CA ILE A 282 22.28 2.05 -5.40
C ILE A 282 23.56 1.56 -4.75
N ASN A 283 24.48 2.48 -4.53
CA ASN A 283 25.62 2.25 -3.67
C ASN A 283 25.21 2.47 -2.21
N ARG A 284 25.90 1.81 -1.28
CA ARG A 284 25.74 2.09 0.14
C ARG A 284 25.89 3.59 0.39
N PRO A 285 24.93 4.22 1.08
CA PRO A 285 25.03 5.63 1.41
C PRO A 285 26.30 5.96 2.20
N LYS A 286 26.74 7.20 2.09
CA LYS A 286 27.82 7.77 2.89
C LYS A 286 27.21 8.64 3.99
N ASP A 287 27.96 8.79 5.07
CA ASP A 287 27.64 9.78 6.09
C ASP A 287 27.64 11.19 5.47
N ALA A 288 26.77 12.06 5.98
CA ALA A 288 26.67 13.44 5.53
C ALA A 288 27.90 14.25 5.97
N GLU A 289 28.17 15.36 5.28
CA GLU A 289 29.33 16.23 5.57
C GLU A 289 29.26 16.86 6.97
N ASP A 290 28.05 17.01 7.51
CA ASP A 290 27.81 17.53 8.86
C ASP A 290 28.01 16.48 9.98
N GLY A 291 28.38 15.25 9.63
CA GLY A 291 28.62 14.15 10.56
C GLY A 291 27.38 13.28 10.83
N THR A 292 26.22 13.60 10.26
CA THR A 292 25.03 12.75 10.37
C THR A 292 25.27 11.41 9.69
N ARG A 293 25.09 10.30 10.42
CA ARG A 293 25.28 8.97 9.84
C ARG A 293 24.11 8.60 8.95
N TRP A 294 24.39 7.95 7.83
CA TRP A 294 23.34 7.57 6.89
C TRP A 294 22.35 6.56 7.49
N ASP A 295 22.82 5.67 8.38
CA ASP A 295 21.97 4.67 9.01
C ASP A 295 21.01 5.31 10.01
N ASP A 296 21.42 6.35 10.73
CA ASP A 296 20.53 7.14 11.59
C ASP A 296 19.41 7.82 10.77
N VAL A 297 19.71 8.29 9.55
CA VAL A 297 18.70 8.89 8.64
C VAL A 297 17.68 7.85 8.19
N VAL A 298 18.13 6.65 7.82
CA VAL A 298 17.24 5.56 7.38
C VAL A 298 16.39 5.07 8.54
N GLU A 299 16.98 4.88 9.72
CA GLU A 299 16.25 4.51 10.94
C GLU A 299 15.24 5.58 11.35
N GLY A 300 15.60 6.87 11.25
CA GLY A 300 14.70 7.98 11.48
C GLY A 300 13.48 7.95 10.57
N ARG A 301 13.67 7.72 9.26
CA ARG A 301 12.56 7.57 8.31
C ARG A 301 11.65 6.39 8.66
N ILE A 302 12.23 5.23 9.01
CA ILE A 302 11.43 4.06 9.43
C ILE A 302 10.66 4.37 10.72
N ALA A 303 11.29 5.02 11.69
CA ALA A 303 10.67 5.42 12.95
C ALA A 303 9.52 6.44 12.75
N GLU A 304 9.64 7.36 11.79
CA GLU A 304 8.56 8.28 11.43
C GLU A 304 7.34 7.55 10.88
N LEU A 305 7.55 6.54 10.03
CA LEU A 305 6.46 5.70 9.50
C LEU A 305 5.81 4.88 10.60
N ILE A 306 6.61 4.30 11.50
CA ILE A 306 6.12 3.58 12.68
C ILE A 306 5.24 4.50 13.52
N ARG A 307 5.72 5.71 13.84
CA ARG A 307 4.96 6.67 14.64
C ARG A 307 3.61 7.00 14.01
N GLY A 308 3.57 7.24 12.69
CA GLY A 308 2.30 7.48 12.00
C GLY A 308 1.33 6.31 12.12
N ILE A 309 1.82 5.07 12.04
CA ILE A 309 1.01 3.87 12.25
C ILE A 309 0.50 3.77 13.70
N GLU A 310 1.36 4.07 14.69
CA GLU A 310 0.99 4.04 16.11
C GLU A 310 0.00 5.15 16.50
N GLU A 311 0.06 6.30 15.83
CA GLU A 311 -0.87 7.41 15.98
C GLU A 311 -2.19 7.20 15.22
N GLU A 312 -2.33 6.06 14.52
CA GLU A 312 -3.47 5.72 13.66
C GLU A 312 -3.75 6.76 12.55
N ASP A 313 -2.71 7.41 12.04
CA ASP A 313 -2.83 8.36 10.92
C ASP A 313 -3.07 7.61 9.60
N PHE A 314 -4.32 7.22 9.38
CA PHE A 314 -4.73 6.45 8.20
C PHE A 314 -5.49 7.30 7.17
N ALA A 315 -5.24 8.60 7.14
CA ALA A 315 -5.84 9.48 6.14
C ALA A 315 -5.49 9.02 4.71
N PRO A 316 -6.43 9.09 3.75
CA PRO A 316 -6.12 8.76 2.37
C PRO A 316 -5.13 9.78 1.78
N ASN A 317 -4.11 9.28 1.08
CA ASN A 317 -3.17 10.12 0.36
C ASN A 317 -3.70 10.42 -1.07
N PRO A 318 -3.94 11.69 -1.45
CA PRO A 318 -4.42 12.05 -2.79
C PRO A 318 -3.38 11.80 -3.90
N ASP A 319 -2.09 11.74 -3.56
CA ASP A 319 -0.99 11.55 -4.51
C ASP A 319 -0.60 10.06 -4.69
N ALA A 320 -1.32 9.15 -4.02
CA ALA A 320 -1.07 7.71 -4.09
C ALA A 320 -1.31 7.12 -5.48
N GLU A 321 -0.68 5.97 -5.78
CA GLU A 321 -0.94 5.22 -7.02
C GLU A 321 -2.30 4.51 -6.96
N CYS A 322 -3.35 5.29 -7.22
CA CYS A 322 -4.72 4.82 -7.13
C CYS A 322 -5.16 4.02 -8.36
N ARG A 323 -4.46 4.05 -9.51
CA ARG A 323 -4.97 3.47 -10.78
C ARG A 323 -5.41 2.01 -10.59
N PHE A 324 -4.61 1.23 -9.88
CA PHE A 324 -4.82 -0.20 -9.64
C PHE A 324 -5.18 -0.54 -8.17
N CYS A 325 -5.62 0.45 -7.38
CA CYS A 325 -6.01 0.22 -5.99
C CYS A 325 -7.31 -0.60 -5.90
N SER A 326 -7.24 -1.77 -5.24
CA SER A 326 -8.36 -2.68 -4.98
C SER A 326 -9.43 -2.06 -4.06
N PHE A 327 -9.04 -1.10 -3.22
CA PHE A 327 -9.91 -0.47 -2.22
C PHE A 327 -10.68 0.75 -2.70
N LYS A 328 -10.65 1.07 -4.01
CA LYS A 328 -11.48 2.15 -4.58
C LYS A 328 -12.94 2.10 -4.15
N PRO A 329 -13.62 0.94 -4.10
CA PRO A 329 -15.01 0.86 -3.63
C PRO A 329 -15.23 1.21 -2.15
N LEU A 330 -14.16 1.28 -1.35
CA LEU A 330 -14.21 1.63 0.07
C LEU A 330 -13.55 3.00 0.35
N CYS A 331 -12.98 3.64 -0.67
CA CYS A 331 -12.19 4.85 -0.51
C CYS A 331 -13.07 6.10 -0.70
N PRO A 332 -13.14 7.02 0.28
CA PRO A 332 -13.96 8.22 0.18
C PRO A 332 -13.45 9.23 -0.87
N MET A 333 -12.22 9.06 -1.37
CA MET A 333 -11.63 9.90 -2.42
C MET A 333 -12.12 9.53 -3.83
N TRP A 334 -12.82 8.39 -3.99
CA TRP A 334 -13.21 7.85 -5.28
C TRP A 334 -14.73 7.72 -5.40
N PRO A 335 -15.33 8.02 -6.58
CA PRO A 335 -16.78 7.90 -6.77
C PRO A 335 -17.36 6.52 -6.44
N GLN A 336 -16.56 5.46 -6.60
CA GLN A 336 -16.96 4.09 -6.28
C GLN A 336 -17.18 3.87 -4.77
N GLY A 337 -16.49 4.64 -3.93
CA GLY A 337 -16.65 4.64 -2.48
C GLY A 337 -17.60 5.71 -1.97
N GLU A 338 -18.34 6.40 -2.86
CA GLU A 338 -19.43 7.27 -2.42
C GLU A 338 -20.50 6.46 -1.68
N GLU A 339 -21.04 7.05 -0.62
CA GLU A 339 -22.14 6.44 0.13
C GLU A 339 -23.30 6.09 -0.82
N LEU A 340 -23.80 4.85 -0.72
CA LEU A 340 -24.95 4.37 -1.45
C LEU A 340 -26.13 5.32 -1.25
N ARG A 341 -26.50 6.02 -2.32
CA ARG A 341 -27.68 6.87 -2.31
C ARG A 341 -28.90 5.99 -2.44
N VAL A 342 -29.47 5.55 -1.33
CA VAL A 342 -30.82 4.96 -1.34
C VAL A 342 -31.76 6.08 -1.81
N SER A 343 -32.33 5.86 -3.00
CA SER A 343 -33.31 6.74 -3.67
C SER A 343 -34.69 6.51 -3.12
#